data_AF-A0A7C0VTD6-F1
#
_entry.id   AF-A0A7C0VTD6-F1
#
_cell.length_a   1.000
_cell.length_b   1.000
_cell.length_c   1.000
_cell.angle_alpha   90.00
_cell.angle_beta   90.00
_cell.angle_gamma   90.00
#
_symmetry.space_group_name_H-M   'P 1'
#
loop_
_entity.id
_entity.type
_entity.pdbx_description
1 polymer ?
#
loop_
_entity_poly.entity_id
_entity_poly.type
_entity_poly.pdbx_seq_one_letter_code
_entity_poly.pdbx_strand_id
1 'polypeptide(L)'
;MEIQNGKVILSLDELKQLYRYILTHCREICPQIRNPETCILVSKIGVLLKSPPPCFEDYGSFTKETFQKLVAEIEQRYGMPIEKFVEKVEKEGPQNLQEHIDLIDGRFALEVVRAYEKMENLQETNRQHRRR
;
A
#
# COMPACT_ATOMS: atom_id res chain seq x y z
N MET A 1 -5.73 -11.67 -24.23
CA MET A 1 -4.44 -11.16 -23.73
C MET A 1 -3.36 -11.25 -24.81
N GLU A 2 -2.64 -10.16 -25.04
CA GLU A 2 -1.53 -10.08 -26.01
C GLU A 2 -0.33 -9.34 -25.42
N ILE A 3 0.88 -9.57 -25.94
CA ILE A 3 2.07 -8.78 -25.59
C ILE A 3 2.43 -7.88 -26.77
N GLN A 4 2.46 -6.57 -26.55
CA GLN A 4 2.87 -5.58 -27.55
C GLN A 4 3.82 -4.56 -26.93
N ASN A 5 5.01 -4.37 -27.52
CA ASN A 5 6.04 -3.43 -27.05
C ASN A 5 6.37 -3.57 -25.54
N GLY A 6 6.49 -4.80 -25.05
CA GLY A 6 6.77 -5.09 -23.63
C GLY A 6 5.62 -4.77 -22.67
N LYS A 7 4.42 -4.52 -23.17
CA LYS A 7 3.20 -4.32 -22.38
C LYS A 7 2.22 -5.46 -22.61
N VAL A 8 1.53 -5.85 -21.55
CA VAL A 8 0.40 -6.79 -21.63
C VAL A 8 -0.86 -6.00 -21.92
N ILE A 9 -1.57 -6.35 -22.99
CA ILE A 9 -2.88 -5.79 -23.32
C ILE A 9 -3.95 -6.78 -22.88
N LEU A 10 -4.85 -6.29 -22.04
CA LEU A 10 -6.03 -7.01 -21.56
C LEU A 10 -7.28 -6.25 -22.01
N SER A 11 -8.32 -6.99 -22.39
CA SER A 11 -9.65 -6.44 -22.45
C SER A 11 -10.11 -6.01 -21.05
N LEU A 12 -11.09 -5.11 -20.99
CA LEU A 12 -11.66 -4.67 -19.72
C LEU A 12 -12.25 -5.85 -18.92
N ASP A 13 -12.84 -6.83 -19.60
CA ASP A 13 -13.43 -7.99 -18.95
C ASP A 13 -12.36 -8.93 -18.36
N GLU A 14 -11.28 -9.20 -19.12
CA GLU A 14 -10.12 -9.97 -18.63
C GLU A 14 -9.50 -9.31 -17.38
N LEU A 15 -9.33 -7.98 -17.40
CA LEU A 15 -8.81 -7.24 -16.25
C LEU A 15 -9.75 -7.33 -15.03
N LYS A 16 -11.08 -7.23 -15.23
CA LYS A 16 -12.06 -7.38 -14.16
C LYS A 16 -12.02 -8.78 -13.54
N GLN A 17 -11.89 -9.83 -14.36
CA GLN A 17 -11.78 -11.20 -13.87
C GLN A 17 -10.51 -11.39 -13.03
N LEU A 18 -9.36 -10.94 -13.53
CA LEU A 18 -8.10 -10.99 -12.78
C LEU A 18 -8.20 -10.19 -11.47
N TYR A 19 -8.79 -8.99 -11.53
CA TYR A 19 -8.93 -8.14 -10.36
C TYR A 19 -9.82 -8.76 -9.27
N ARG A 20 -10.92 -9.43 -9.64
CA ARG A 20 -11.74 -10.19 -8.69
C ARG A 20 -10.94 -11.28 -7.98
N TYR A 21 -10.07 -11.99 -8.71
CA TYR A 21 -9.20 -13.00 -8.12
C TYR A 21 -8.20 -12.39 -7.12
N ILE A 22 -7.61 -11.24 -7.47
CA ILE A 22 -6.74 -10.49 -6.56
C ILE A 22 -7.49 -10.07 -5.29
N LEU A 23 -8.74 -9.61 -5.42
CA LEU A 23 -9.54 -9.21 -4.26
C LEU A 23 -9.84 -10.36 -3.30
N THR A 24 -9.86 -11.62 -3.76
CA THR A 24 -9.91 -12.78 -2.87
C THR A 24 -8.70 -12.81 -1.96
N HIS A 25 -7.48 -12.59 -2.49
CA HIS A 25 -6.28 -12.49 -1.65
C HIS A 25 -6.39 -11.35 -0.62
N CYS A 26 -6.93 -10.19 -1.03
CA CYS A 26 -7.14 -9.07 -0.12
C CYS A 26 -8.12 -9.38 1.03
N ARG A 27 -9.06 -10.31 0.85
CA ARG A 27 -10.07 -10.66 1.86
C ARG A 27 -9.61 -11.79 2.77
N GLU A 28 -8.92 -12.78 2.22
CA GLU A 28 -8.64 -14.02 2.95
C GLU A 28 -7.30 -13.98 3.69
N ILE A 29 -6.32 -13.19 3.23
CA ILE A 29 -4.93 -13.29 3.70
C ILE A 29 -4.39 -11.96 4.24
N CYS A 30 -5.01 -10.82 3.90
CA CYS A 30 -4.66 -9.52 4.47
C CYS A 30 -4.95 -9.52 5.98
N PRO A 31 -4.02 -9.10 6.87
CA PRO A 31 -2.77 -8.37 6.65
C PRO A 31 -1.48 -9.21 6.52
N GLN A 32 -1.56 -10.53 6.56
CA GLN A 32 -0.41 -11.43 6.79
C GLN A 32 0.61 -11.42 5.65
N ILE A 33 0.15 -11.26 4.39
CA ILE A 33 1.00 -11.29 3.19
C ILE A 33 0.82 -10.00 2.37
N ARG A 34 0.81 -8.84 3.03
CA ARG A 34 0.78 -7.55 2.33
C ARG A 34 2.11 -7.29 1.61
N ASN A 35 2.03 -6.76 0.40
CA ASN A 35 3.19 -6.21 -0.32
C ASN A 35 2.86 -4.75 -0.73
N PRO A 36 3.57 -3.74 -0.20
CA PRO A 36 3.23 -2.34 -0.42
C PRO A 36 3.12 -1.94 -1.89
N GLU A 37 4.11 -2.31 -2.72
CA GLU A 37 4.13 -1.98 -4.15
C GLU A 37 2.93 -2.60 -4.88
N THR A 38 2.63 -3.87 -4.58
CA THR A 38 1.48 -4.58 -5.13
C THR A 38 0.18 -3.93 -4.68
N CYS A 39 0.03 -3.61 -3.40
CA CYS A 39 -1.16 -2.95 -2.85
C CYS A 39 -1.43 -1.59 -3.53
N ILE A 40 -0.38 -0.81 -3.82
CA ILE A 40 -0.49 0.45 -4.58
C ILE A 40 -1.03 0.20 -6.00
N LEU A 41 -0.61 -0.88 -6.67
CA LEU A 41 -1.12 -1.21 -8.01
C LEU A 41 -2.57 -1.68 -7.96
N VAL A 42 -2.90 -2.55 -7.02
CA VAL A 42 -4.25 -3.08 -6.81
C VAL A 42 -5.22 -1.94 -6.50
N SER A 43 -4.85 -1.00 -5.63
CA SER A 43 -5.69 0.15 -5.32
C SER A 43 -5.93 1.05 -6.54
N LYS A 44 -4.89 1.32 -7.34
CA LYS A 44 -5.02 2.07 -8.60
C LYS A 44 -5.96 1.38 -9.58
N ILE A 45 -5.83 0.07 -9.78
CA ILE A 45 -6.73 -0.72 -10.64
C ILE A 45 -8.16 -0.65 -10.10
N GLY A 46 -8.35 -0.79 -8.78
CA GLY A 46 -9.66 -0.71 -8.14
C GLY A 46 -10.36 0.62 -8.38
N VAL A 47 -9.65 1.73 -8.25
CA VAL A 47 -10.19 3.07 -8.56
C VAL A 47 -10.60 3.17 -10.03
N LEU A 48 -9.76 2.70 -10.95
CA LEU A 48 -10.07 2.70 -12.39
C LEU A 48 -11.32 1.85 -12.72
N LEU A 49 -11.49 0.72 -12.05
CA LEU A 49 -12.62 -0.19 -12.22
C LEU A 49 -13.88 0.21 -11.42
N LYS A 50 -13.81 1.29 -10.62
CA LYS A 50 -14.86 1.69 -9.66
C LYS A 50 -15.21 0.55 -8.68
N SER A 51 -14.20 -0.22 -8.29
CA SER A 51 -14.30 -1.36 -7.36
C SER A 51 -13.06 -1.33 -6.47
N PRO A 52 -12.99 -0.44 -5.48
CA PRO A 52 -11.81 -0.33 -4.61
C PRO A 52 -11.62 -1.62 -3.79
N PRO A 53 -10.37 -1.92 -3.36
CA PRO A 53 -10.11 -3.02 -2.44
C PRO A 53 -10.70 -2.74 -1.05
N PRO A 54 -10.94 -3.79 -0.24
CA PRO A 54 -11.65 -3.67 1.05
C PRO A 54 -10.97 -2.70 2.04
N CYS A 55 -9.64 -2.56 2.02
CA CYS A 55 -8.92 -1.63 2.89
C CYS A 55 -9.26 -0.14 2.65
N PHE A 56 -10.00 0.21 1.61
CA PHE A 56 -10.54 1.56 1.46
C PHE A 56 -11.65 1.84 2.47
N GLU A 57 -12.30 0.82 3.03
CA GLU A 57 -13.26 0.99 4.12
C GLU A 57 -12.54 1.47 5.39
N ASP A 58 -11.32 0.99 5.63
CA ASP A 58 -10.51 1.36 6.80
C ASP A 58 -9.76 2.69 6.60
N TYR A 59 -9.08 2.84 5.46
CA TYR A 59 -8.19 3.99 5.21
C TYR A 59 -8.86 5.12 4.41
N GLY A 60 -10.03 4.90 3.83
CA GLY A 60 -10.73 5.82 2.92
C GLY A 60 -10.10 5.92 1.53
N SER A 61 -8.77 6.00 1.44
CA SER A 61 -8.03 6.02 0.18
C SER A 61 -6.64 5.42 0.32
N PHE A 62 -6.06 4.97 -0.78
CA PHE A 62 -4.72 4.40 -0.81
C PHE A 62 -3.77 5.37 -1.51
N THR A 63 -3.39 6.45 -0.81
CA THR A 63 -2.45 7.47 -1.31
C THR A 63 -1.31 7.68 -0.31
N LYS A 64 -0.19 8.26 -0.77
CA LYS A 64 0.96 8.56 0.08
C LYS A 64 0.54 9.43 1.28
N GLU A 65 -0.30 10.43 1.04
CA GLU A 65 -0.80 11.36 2.06
C GLU A 65 -1.63 10.65 3.13
N THR A 66 -2.43 9.66 2.76
CA THR A 66 -3.23 8.87 3.73
C THR A 66 -2.31 8.11 4.68
N PHE A 67 -1.28 7.43 4.16
CA PHE A 67 -0.35 6.69 5.01
C PHE A 67 0.57 7.61 5.81
N GLN A 68 0.93 8.78 5.29
CA GLN A 68 1.64 9.80 6.07
C GLN A 68 0.81 10.33 7.25
N LYS A 69 -0.51 10.54 7.04
CA LYS A 69 -1.42 10.91 8.13
C LYS A 69 -1.52 9.81 9.18
N LEU A 70 -1.68 8.56 8.76
CA LEU A 70 -1.71 7.40 9.66
C LEU A 70 -0.43 7.32 10.50
N VAL A 71 0.75 7.52 9.88
CA VAL A 71 2.02 7.62 10.61
C VAL A 71 1.96 8.73 11.66
N ALA A 72 1.58 9.94 11.27
CA ALA A 72 1.51 11.08 12.19
C ALA A 72 0.52 10.87 13.35
N GLU A 73 -0.61 10.20 13.10
CA GLU A 73 -1.60 9.87 14.13
C GLU A 73 -1.04 8.89 15.17
N ILE A 74 -0.29 7.88 14.72
CA ILE A 74 0.37 6.93 15.62
C ILE A 74 1.48 7.64 16.42
N GLU A 75 2.30 8.46 15.76
CA GLU A 75 3.35 9.24 16.43
C GLU A 75 2.78 10.16 17.51
N GLN A 76 1.67 10.84 17.21
CA GLN A 76 0.97 11.69 18.16
C GLN A 76 0.46 10.90 19.37
N ARG A 77 -0.06 9.69 19.15
CA ARG A 77 -0.61 8.83 20.19
C ARG A 77 0.45 8.38 21.20
N TYR A 78 1.65 8.07 20.73
CA TYR A 78 2.75 7.55 21.56
C TYR A 78 3.80 8.60 21.93
N GLY A 79 3.72 9.81 21.37
CA GLY A 79 4.65 10.89 21.64
C GLY A 79 6.07 10.60 21.16
N MET A 80 6.23 9.76 20.13
CA MET A 80 7.54 9.36 19.59
C MET A 80 7.46 9.06 18.09
N PRO A 81 8.60 9.15 17.37
CA PRO A 81 8.66 8.74 15.97
C PRO A 81 8.21 7.31 15.74
N ILE A 82 7.55 7.05 14.61
CA ILE A 82 6.91 5.77 14.32
C ILE A 82 7.92 4.63 14.27
N GLU A 83 9.13 4.86 13.77
CA GLU A 83 10.19 3.84 13.75
C GLU A 83 10.59 3.43 15.16
N LYS A 84 10.65 4.38 16.10
CA LYS A 84 10.96 4.09 17.50
C LYS A 84 9.84 3.33 18.19
N PHE A 85 8.59 3.68 17.87
CA PHE A 85 7.42 2.95 18.35
C PHE A 85 7.46 1.50 17.86
N VAL A 86 7.64 1.27 16.56
CA VAL A 86 7.72 -0.08 15.97
C VAL A 86 8.84 -0.89 16.60
N GLU A 87 10.07 -0.35 16.67
CA GLU A 87 11.21 -1.05 17.27
C GLU A 87 10.96 -1.43 18.74
N LYS A 88 10.38 -0.51 19.51
CA LYS A 88 10.04 -0.74 20.91
C LYS A 88 9.03 -1.89 21.05
N VAL A 89 7.90 -1.81 20.33
CA VAL A 89 6.81 -2.79 20.47
C VAL A 89 7.21 -4.16 19.93
N GLU A 90 8.04 -4.25 18.88
CA GLU A 90 8.59 -5.53 18.41
C GLU A 90 9.51 -6.18 19.46
N LYS A 91 10.28 -5.38 20.19
CA LYS A 91 11.20 -5.87 21.22
C LYS A 91 10.50 -6.27 22.52
N GLU A 92 9.55 -5.45 22.97
CA GLU A 92 8.89 -5.59 24.28
C GLU A 92 7.57 -6.38 24.19
N GLY A 93 7.01 -6.50 23.00
CA GLY A 93 5.67 -7.02 22.76
C GLY A 93 4.59 -5.95 23.00
N PRO A 94 3.47 -5.99 22.25
CA PRO A 94 2.35 -5.07 22.45
C PRO A 94 1.70 -5.30 23.81
N GLN A 95 1.49 -4.23 24.57
CA GLN A 95 0.90 -4.26 25.91
C GLN A 95 -0.64 -4.27 25.89
N ASN A 96 -1.23 -3.85 24.76
CA ASN A 96 -2.67 -3.80 24.57
C ASN A 96 -3.05 -3.97 23.09
N LEU A 97 -4.35 -4.10 22.83
CA LEU A 97 -4.87 -4.29 21.48
C LEU A 97 -4.54 -3.11 20.56
N GLN A 98 -4.57 -1.87 21.07
CA GLN A 98 -4.28 -0.69 20.25
C GLN A 98 -2.82 -0.67 19.79
N GLU A 99 -1.87 -1.01 20.67
CA GLU A 99 -0.47 -1.17 20.29
C GLU A 99 -0.26 -2.28 19.27
N HIS A 100 -1.01 -3.37 19.37
CA HIS A 100 -0.95 -4.44 18.38
C HIS A 100 -1.42 -3.98 17.00
N ILE A 101 -2.54 -3.24 16.95
CA ILE A 101 -3.08 -2.65 15.72
C ILE A 101 -2.10 -1.63 15.14
N ASP A 102 -1.63 -0.70 15.96
CA ASP A 102 -0.72 0.37 15.53
C ASP A 102 0.64 -0.17 15.10
N LEU A 103 1.10 -1.29 15.66
CA LEU A 103 2.31 -1.97 15.19
C LEU A 103 2.12 -2.48 13.77
N ILE A 104 1.01 -3.18 13.51
CA ILE A 104 0.70 -3.76 12.19
C ILE A 104 0.55 -2.64 11.15
N ASP A 105 -0.27 -1.62 11.47
CA ASP A 105 -0.57 -0.53 10.57
C ASP A 105 0.62 0.42 10.40
N GLY A 106 1.34 0.75 11.47
CA GLY A 106 2.51 1.60 11.45
C GLY A 106 3.64 1.04 10.59
N ARG A 107 3.95 -0.26 10.75
CA ARG A 107 4.93 -0.94 9.90
C ARG A 107 4.52 -0.88 8.43
N PHE A 108 3.27 -1.23 8.13
CA PHE A 108 2.79 -1.22 6.77
C PHE A 108 2.77 0.18 6.15
N ALA A 109 2.34 1.20 6.91
CA ALA A 109 2.30 2.58 6.45
C ALA A 109 3.68 3.10 6.06
N LEU A 110 4.70 2.83 6.88
CA LEU A 110 6.10 3.17 6.58
C LEU A 110 6.57 2.55 5.27
N GLU A 111 6.29 1.27 5.08
CA GLU A 111 6.67 0.56 3.85
C GLU A 111 5.94 1.11 2.61
N VAL A 112 4.65 1.48 2.75
CA VAL A 112 3.87 2.09 1.66
C VAL A 112 4.42 3.47 1.29
N VAL A 113 4.76 4.32 2.26
CA VAL A 113 5.36 5.64 1.98
C VAL A 113 6.68 5.48 1.21
N ARG A 114 7.56 4.57 1.64
CA ARG A 114 8.81 4.27 0.94
C ARG A 114 8.58 3.73 -0.48
N ALA A 115 7.56 2.89 -0.66
CA ALA A 115 7.19 2.37 -1.99
C ALA A 115 6.73 3.49 -2.95
N TYR A 116 5.94 4.46 -2.46
CA TYR A 116 5.59 5.64 -3.26
C TYR A 116 6.81 6.46 -3.65
N GLU A 117 7.70 6.76 -2.72
CA GLU A 117 8.93 7.53 -2.98
C GLU A 117 9.81 6.85 -4.03
N LYS A 118 9.98 5.52 -3.92
CA LYS A 118 10.71 4.73 -4.92
C LYS A 118 10.06 4.84 -6.31
N MET A 119 8.73 4.75 -6.40
CA MET A 119 8.01 4.88 -7.66
C MET A 119 8.15 6.29 -8.26
N GLU A 120 8.08 7.34 -7.45
CA GLU A 120 8.27 8.74 -7.86
C GLU A 120 9.67 8.96 -8.45
N ASN A 121 10.71 8.51 -7.73
CA ASN A 121 12.11 8.62 -8.17
C ASN A 121 12.35 7.92 -9.52
N LEU A 122 11.81 6.70 -9.69
CA LEU A 122 11.91 5.97 -10.96
C LEU A 122 11.24 6.69 -12.13
N GLN A 123 10.11 7.37 -11.88
CA GLN A 123 9.44 8.15 -12.91
C GLN A 123 10.25 9.39 -13.30
N GLU A 124 10.87 10.07 -12.35
CA GLU A 124 11.74 11.22 -12.60
C GLU A 124 12.97 10.86 -13.43
N THR A 125 13.67 9.78 -13.07
CA THR A 125 14.83 9.28 -13.84
C THR A 125 14.44 8.97 -15.28
N ASN A 126 13.30 8.28 -15.48
CA ASN A 126 12.81 7.95 -16.82
C ASN A 126 12.42 9.18 -17.65
N ARG A 127 11.91 10.24 -17.02
CA ARG A 127 11.60 11.52 -17.70
C ARG A 127 12.86 12.27 -18.11
N GLN A 128 13.91 12.25 -17.29
CA GLN A 128 15.19 12.89 -17.61
C GLN A 128 15.90 12.19 -18.78
N HIS A 129 15.82 10.85 -18.86
CA HIS A 129 16.36 10.10 -19.99
C HIS A 129 15.62 10.30 -21.32
N ARG A 130 14.31 10.59 -21.30
CA ARG A 130 13.53 10.86 -22.53
C ARG A 130 13.70 12.28 -23.08
N ARG A 131 14.37 13.17 -22.35
CA ARG A 131 14.64 14.57 -22.75
C ARG A 131 16.06 14.80 -23.27
N ARG A 132 16.88 13.75 -23.33
CA ARG A 132 18.21 13.73 -23.94
C ARG A 132 18.17 12.92 -25.22
#